data_AF-A0A653PIB1-F1
#
_entry.id   AF-A0A653PIB1-F1
#
_cell.length_a   1.000
_cell.length_b   1.000
_cell.length_c   1.000
_cell.angle_alpha   90.00
_cell.angle_beta   90.00
_cell.angle_gamma   90.00
#
_symmetry.space_group_name_H-M   'P 1'
#
loop_
_entity.id
_entity.type
_entity.pdbx_description
1 polymer ?
#
loop_
_entity_poly.entity_id
_entity_poly.type
_entity_poly.pdbx_seq_one_letter_code
_entity_poly.pdbx_strand_id
1 'polypeptide(L)'
;MVSAILAALIIQTLSKSDLVAGGETVGRLGERTAVCRRLGYPVDELIAEDAANRFARQAATAGWDQDAIIQVIQAGVDLEQASLPFSEPITDLPADELPFHATRLASDAKQLCRQFAQAHPGVITDLAQGEQAIDDRFAAALRAR
;
A
#
# COMPACT_ATOMS: atom_id res chain seq x y z
N MET A 1 29.37 29.34 41.98
CA MET A 1 28.77 29.69 40.67
C MET A 1 28.22 28.41 40.08
N VAL A 2 26.92 28.15 40.28
CA VAL A 2 26.24 26.93 39.76
C VAL A 2 25.53 27.35 38.49
N SER A 3 26.18 27.17 37.35
CA SER A 3 25.52 27.31 36.05
C SER A 3 24.69 26.05 35.81
N ALA A 4 23.42 26.12 36.15
CA ALA A 4 22.42 25.15 35.71
C ALA A 4 22.21 25.35 34.21
N ILE A 5 22.82 24.48 33.39
CA ILE A 5 22.48 24.34 31.98
C ILE A 5 21.12 23.65 31.96
N LEU A 6 20.07 24.45 31.76
CA LEU A 6 18.75 23.97 31.41
C LEU A 6 18.87 23.29 30.04
N ALA A 7 18.96 21.97 30.03
CA ALA A 7 18.80 21.19 28.83
C ALA A 7 17.33 21.31 28.39
N ALA A 8 17.06 22.23 27.47
CA ALA A 8 15.80 22.25 26.74
C ALA A 8 15.72 20.96 25.93
N LEU A 9 14.99 19.98 26.47
CA LEU A 9 14.52 18.83 25.70
C LEU A 9 13.61 19.40 24.60
N ILE A 10 14.14 19.55 23.39
CA ILE A 10 13.33 19.82 22.21
C ILE A 10 12.57 18.53 21.94
N ILE A 11 11.42 18.37 22.61
CA ILE A 11 10.40 17.42 22.18
C ILE A 11 9.91 17.99 20.85
N GLN A 12 10.43 17.49 19.73
CA GLN A 12 9.88 17.77 18.41
C GLN A 12 8.47 17.16 18.39
N THR A 13 7.47 17.95 18.77
CA THR A 13 6.08 17.55 18.68
C THR A 13 5.76 17.41 17.19
N LEU A 14 5.59 16.17 16.71
CA LEU A 14 5.03 15.93 15.39
C LEU A 14 3.71 16.69 15.29
N SER A 15 3.53 17.47 14.23
CA SER A 15 2.28 18.21 14.07
C SER A 15 1.14 17.21 13.83
N LYS A 16 -0.08 17.60 14.21
CA LYS A 16 -1.27 16.78 13.93
C LYS A 16 -1.36 16.44 12.43
N SER A 17 -0.98 17.36 11.54
CA SER A 17 -0.94 17.13 10.09
C SER A 17 0.09 16.08 9.67
N ASP A 18 1.26 16.03 10.31
CA ASP A 18 2.28 15.02 9.98
C ASP A 18 1.82 13.61 10.36
N LEU A 19 1.09 13.50 11.49
CA LEU A 19 0.51 12.23 11.93
C LEU A 19 -0.66 11.78 11.05
N VAL A 20 -1.51 12.71 10.57
CA VAL A 20 -2.54 12.37 9.59
C VAL A 20 -1.90 11.82 8.31
N ALA A 21 -0.93 12.55 7.73
CA ALA A 21 -0.24 12.12 6.53
C ALA A 21 0.53 10.79 6.71
N GLY A 22 1.10 10.57 7.91
CA GLY A 22 1.74 9.31 8.27
C GLY A 22 0.76 8.14 8.32
N GLY A 23 -0.41 8.34 8.93
CA GLY A 23 -1.47 7.34 8.97
C GLY A 23 -2.01 6.99 7.59
N GLU A 24 -2.27 8.00 6.76
CA GLU A 24 -2.68 7.80 5.36
C GLU A 24 -1.62 7.01 4.59
N THR A 25 -0.35 7.37 4.73
CA THR A 25 0.77 6.67 4.08
C THR A 25 0.81 5.19 4.48
N VAL A 26 0.61 4.87 5.75
CA VAL A 26 0.54 3.48 6.24
C VAL A 26 -0.66 2.74 5.64
N GLY A 27 -1.84 3.36 5.60
CA GLY A 27 -3.02 2.75 4.98
C GLY A 27 -2.80 2.42 3.50
N ARG A 28 -2.20 3.36 2.76
CA ARG A 28 -1.86 3.17 1.35
C ARG A 28 -0.83 2.07 1.13
N LEU A 29 0.19 2.00 1.98
CA LEU A 29 1.18 0.92 1.95
C LEU A 29 0.52 -0.45 2.17
N GLY A 30 -0.36 -0.55 3.17
CA GLY A 30 -1.09 -1.77 3.50
C GLY A 30 -1.99 -2.24 2.36
N GLU A 31 -2.82 -1.36 1.80
CA GLU A 31 -3.70 -1.72 0.69
C GLU A 31 -2.91 -2.10 -0.56
N ARG A 32 -1.85 -1.36 -0.93
CA ARG A 32 -1.02 -1.70 -2.10
C ARG A 32 -0.33 -3.06 -1.93
N THR A 33 0.15 -3.37 -0.72
CA THR A 33 0.69 -4.69 -0.38
C THR A 33 -0.36 -5.78 -0.57
N ALA A 34 -1.57 -5.58 -0.06
CA ALA A 34 -2.68 -6.51 -0.19
C ALA A 34 -3.08 -6.73 -1.66
N VAL A 35 -3.12 -5.67 -2.48
CA VAL A 35 -3.39 -5.74 -3.92
C VAL A 35 -2.35 -6.59 -4.65
N CYS A 36 -1.06 -6.29 -4.48
CA CYS A 36 -0.01 -7.05 -5.17
C CYS A 36 0.01 -8.52 -4.73
N ARG A 37 -0.25 -8.82 -3.45
CA ARG A 37 -0.46 -10.19 -2.97
C ARG A 37 -1.62 -10.89 -3.65
N ARG A 38 -2.80 -10.23 -3.72
CA ARG A 38 -3.99 -10.79 -4.40
C ARG A 38 -3.75 -11.07 -5.88
N LEU A 39 -2.87 -10.30 -6.52
CA LEU A 39 -2.43 -10.48 -7.90
C LEU A 39 -1.40 -11.60 -8.08
N GLY A 40 -0.84 -12.15 -6.99
CA GLY A 40 0.11 -13.27 -7.01
C GLY A 40 1.57 -12.88 -6.82
N TYR A 41 1.87 -11.62 -6.48
CA TYR A 41 3.24 -11.24 -6.13
C TYR A 41 3.63 -11.84 -4.77
N PRO A 42 4.86 -12.35 -4.64
CA PRO A 42 5.42 -12.70 -3.35
C PRO A 42 5.73 -11.40 -2.59
N VAL A 43 5.04 -11.20 -1.46
CA VAL A 43 5.17 -10.00 -0.63
C VAL A 43 5.71 -10.34 0.75
N ASP A 44 6.53 -9.44 1.31
CA ASP A 44 6.92 -9.45 2.72
C ASP A 44 5.99 -8.51 3.50
N GLU A 45 5.00 -9.08 4.17
CA GLU A 45 4.01 -8.36 4.95
C GLU A 45 4.62 -7.72 6.21
N LEU A 46 5.75 -8.21 6.70
CA LEU A 46 6.40 -7.71 7.91
C LEU A 46 6.85 -6.25 7.75
N ILE A 47 7.18 -5.83 6.52
CA ILE A 47 7.59 -4.45 6.24
C ILE A 47 6.40 -3.49 6.40
N ALA A 48 5.22 -3.88 5.90
CA ALA A 48 4.00 -3.11 6.05
C ALA A 48 3.54 -3.08 7.52
N GLU A 49 3.62 -4.22 8.21
CA GLU A 49 3.32 -4.33 9.64
C GLU A 49 4.26 -3.48 10.50
N ASP A 50 5.57 -3.49 10.23
CA ASP A 50 6.53 -2.67 10.98
C ASP A 50 6.28 -1.17 10.77
N ALA A 51 5.91 -0.75 9.55
CA ALA A 51 5.50 0.63 9.28
C ALA A 51 4.25 1.02 10.09
N ALA A 52 3.21 0.17 10.10
CA ALA A 52 2.00 0.40 10.88
C ALA A 52 2.28 0.45 12.39
N ASN A 53 3.10 -0.47 12.89
CA ASN A 53 3.49 -0.53 14.30
C ASN A 53 4.34 0.68 14.72
N ARG A 54 5.24 1.16 13.85
CA ARG A 54 6.01 2.41 14.09
C ARG A 54 5.08 3.62 14.18
N PHE A 55 4.14 3.75 13.25
CA PHE A 55 3.17 4.83 13.25
C PHE A 55 2.29 4.79 14.51
N ALA A 56 1.74 3.62 14.86
CA ALA A 56 0.91 3.47 16.05
C ALA A 56 1.66 3.88 17.33
N ARG A 57 2.94 3.51 17.48
CA ARG A 57 3.77 3.96 18.61
C ARG A 57 3.97 5.48 18.62
N GLN A 58 4.22 6.09 17.46
CA GLN A 58 4.40 7.54 17.35
C GLN A 58 3.12 8.31 17.67
N ALA A 59 1.97 7.86 17.14
CA ALA A 59 0.68 8.47 17.40
C ALA A 59 0.26 8.32 18.87
N ALA A 60 0.47 7.14 19.47
CA ALA A 60 0.23 6.93 20.90
C ALA A 60 1.12 7.83 21.77
N THR A 61 2.40 8.01 21.40
CA THR A 61 3.32 8.95 22.08
C THR A 61 2.82 10.40 21.98
N ALA A 62 2.16 10.75 20.87
CA ALA A 62 1.53 12.05 20.67
C ALA A 62 0.14 12.18 21.34
N GLY A 63 -0.31 11.17 22.09
CA GLY A 63 -1.56 11.20 22.84
C GLY A 63 -2.82 10.91 22.02
N TRP A 64 -2.68 10.34 20.82
CA TRP A 64 -3.84 9.91 20.04
C TRP A 64 -4.47 8.65 20.65
N ASP A 65 -5.80 8.59 20.65
CA ASP A 65 -6.52 7.36 20.95
C ASP A 65 -6.46 6.37 19.78
N GLN A 66 -6.82 5.12 20.07
CA GLN A 66 -6.76 4.04 19.09
C GLN A 66 -7.73 4.27 17.92
N ASP A 67 -8.89 4.87 18.16
CA ASP A 67 -9.90 5.12 17.12
C ASP A 67 -9.40 6.14 16.09
N ALA A 68 -8.74 7.21 16.54
CA ALA A 68 -8.13 8.22 15.68
C ALA A 68 -7.01 7.60 14.81
N ILE A 69 -6.21 6.69 15.38
CA ILE A 69 -5.17 5.94 14.65
C ILE A 69 -5.80 5.07 13.55
N ILE A 70 -6.84 4.31 13.90
CA ILE A 70 -7.56 3.45 12.94
C ILE A 70 -8.18 4.29 11.82
N GLN A 71 -8.80 5.42 12.15
CA GLN A 71 -9.46 6.28 11.18
C GLN A 71 -8.50 6.83 10.13
N VAL A 72 -7.31 7.31 10.51
CA VAL A 72 -6.35 7.85 9.52
C VAL A 72 -5.71 6.76 8.67
N ILE A 73 -5.49 5.57 9.23
CA ILE A 73 -5.06 4.41 8.45
C ILE A 73 -6.15 4.03 7.44
N GLN A 74 -7.41 3.97 7.87
CA GLN A 74 -8.53 3.66 6.98
C GLN A 74 -8.69 4.72 5.88
N ALA A 75 -8.54 6.00 6.20
CA ALA A 75 -8.54 7.06 5.18
C ALA A 75 -7.46 6.83 4.12
N GLY A 76 -6.27 6.37 4.52
CA GLY A 76 -5.21 5.93 3.61
C GLY A 76 -5.63 4.76 2.72
N VAL A 77 -6.29 3.75 3.29
CA VAL A 77 -6.83 2.61 2.52
C VAL A 77 -7.86 3.09 1.49
N ASP A 78 -8.80 3.95 1.89
CA ASP A 78 -9.85 4.45 1.01
C ASP A 78 -9.26 5.28 -0.14
N LEU A 79 -8.28 6.15 0.15
CA LEU A 79 -7.53 6.92 -0.86
C LEU A 79 -6.78 6.00 -1.84
N GLU A 80 -6.20 4.91 -1.32
CA GLU A 80 -5.49 3.94 -2.13
C GLU A 80 -6.44 3.22 -3.08
N GLN A 81 -7.53 2.66 -2.56
CA GLN A 81 -8.56 1.96 -3.34
C GLN A 81 -9.15 2.84 -4.43
N ALA A 82 -9.44 4.11 -4.14
CA ALA A 82 -9.92 5.07 -5.12
C ALA A 82 -8.91 5.35 -6.26
N SER A 83 -7.62 5.12 -6.02
CA SER A 83 -6.55 5.32 -7.00
C SER A 83 -6.22 4.09 -7.85
N LEU A 84 -6.76 2.91 -7.53
CA LEU A 84 -6.43 1.67 -8.21
C LEU A 84 -7.10 1.58 -9.60
N PRO A 85 -6.38 1.15 -10.63
CA PRO A 85 -6.90 1.08 -12.01
C PRO A 85 -7.82 -0.13 -12.26
N PHE A 86 -8.21 -0.89 -11.23
CA PHE A 86 -8.95 -2.16 -11.35
C PHE A 86 -10.43 -2.08 -10.95
N SER A 87 -10.98 -0.86 -10.83
CA SER A 87 -12.35 -0.65 -10.35
C SER A 87 -13.43 -1.06 -11.37
N GLU A 88 -13.08 -1.24 -12.65
CA GLU A 88 -14.03 -1.65 -13.69
C GLU A 88 -14.16 -3.19 -13.76
N PRO A 89 -15.38 -3.75 -13.59
CA PRO A 89 -15.61 -5.17 -13.75
C PRO A 89 -15.45 -5.59 -15.22
N ILE A 90 -14.61 -6.59 -15.48
CA ILE A 90 -14.43 -7.22 -16.81
C ILE A 90 -15.52 -8.23 -17.17
N THR A 91 -16.54 -8.41 -16.32
CA THR A 91 -17.50 -9.51 -16.45
C THR A 91 -18.41 -9.38 -17.66
N ASP A 92 -18.69 -8.16 -18.11
CA ASP A 92 -19.70 -7.83 -19.12
C ASP A 92 -19.11 -7.36 -20.46
N LEU A 93 -17.80 -7.55 -20.67
CA LEU A 93 -17.15 -7.17 -21.92
C LEU A 93 -17.51 -8.13 -23.08
N PRO A 94 -17.71 -7.61 -24.30
CA PRO A 94 -17.78 -8.42 -25.52
C PRO A 94 -16.57 -9.35 -25.66
N ALA A 95 -16.77 -10.54 -26.24
CA ALA A 95 -15.72 -11.56 -26.34
C ALA A 95 -14.52 -11.13 -27.20
N ASP A 96 -14.73 -10.24 -28.16
CA ASP A 96 -13.71 -9.64 -29.03
C ASP A 96 -12.93 -8.50 -28.35
N GLU A 97 -13.54 -7.81 -27.38
CA GLU A 97 -12.87 -6.77 -26.58
C GLU A 97 -12.11 -7.35 -25.37
N LEU A 98 -12.55 -8.48 -24.85
CA LEU A 98 -12.00 -9.11 -23.66
C LEU A 98 -10.47 -9.33 -23.71
N PRO A 99 -9.85 -9.81 -24.81
CA PRO A 99 -8.40 -9.99 -24.87
C PRO A 99 -7.62 -8.68 -24.73
N PHE A 100 -8.12 -7.60 -25.37
CA PHE A 100 -7.51 -6.29 -25.30
C PHE A 100 -7.58 -5.72 -23.88
N HIS A 101 -8.77 -5.76 -23.26
CA HIS A 101 -8.96 -5.28 -21.89
C HIS A 101 -8.16 -6.09 -20.87
N ALA A 102 -8.14 -7.42 -21.00
CA ALA A 102 -7.36 -8.31 -20.15
C ALA A 102 -5.85 -8.00 -20.24
N THR A 103 -5.34 -7.79 -21.45
CA THR A 103 -3.92 -7.44 -21.65
C THR A 103 -3.58 -6.09 -21.03
N ARG A 104 -4.46 -5.08 -21.19
CA ARG A 104 -4.28 -3.77 -20.56
C ARG A 104 -4.26 -3.87 -19.04
N LEU A 105 -5.24 -4.57 -18.44
CA LEU A 105 -5.30 -4.75 -16.99
C LEU A 105 -4.08 -5.50 -16.45
N ALA A 106 -3.60 -6.52 -17.15
CA ALA A 106 -2.37 -7.22 -16.80
C ALA A 106 -1.16 -6.26 -16.82
N SER A 107 -1.04 -5.42 -17.85
CA SER A 107 0.00 -4.40 -17.95
C SER A 107 -0.07 -3.38 -16.82
N ASP A 108 -1.26 -2.84 -16.54
CA ASP A 108 -1.49 -1.86 -15.48
C ASP A 108 -1.17 -2.45 -14.10
N ALA A 109 -1.55 -3.71 -13.88
CA ALA A 109 -1.24 -4.46 -12.65
C ALA A 109 0.25 -4.68 -12.45
N LYS A 110 0.98 -5.06 -13.50
CA LYS A 110 2.43 -5.19 -13.44
C LYS A 110 3.11 -3.86 -13.17
N GLN A 111 2.69 -2.80 -13.87
CA GLN A 111 3.25 -1.47 -13.67
C GLN A 111 3.03 -0.98 -12.24
N LEU A 112 1.82 -1.18 -11.70
CA LEU A 112 1.48 -0.84 -10.32
C LEU A 112 2.44 -1.49 -9.32
N CYS A 113 2.59 -2.81 -9.38
CA CYS A 113 3.43 -3.56 -8.44
C CYS A 113 4.92 -3.30 -8.66
N ARG A 114 5.36 -3.03 -9.89
CA ARG A 114 6.73 -2.60 -10.18
C ARG A 114 7.05 -1.24 -9.56
N GLN A 115 6.19 -0.25 -9.75
CA GLN A 115 6.34 1.07 -9.12
C GLN A 115 6.33 0.95 -7.60
N PHE A 116 5.48 0.08 -7.05
CA PHE A 116 5.43 -0.19 -5.62
C PHE A 116 6.72 -0.80 -5.08
N ALA A 117 7.27 -1.81 -5.76
CA ALA A 117 8.55 -2.42 -5.39
C ALA A 117 9.71 -1.42 -5.45
N GLN A 118 9.69 -0.48 -6.40
CA GLN A 118 10.68 0.59 -6.51
C GLN A 118 10.58 1.59 -5.34
N ALA A 119 9.35 1.97 -4.97
CA ALA A 119 9.12 2.91 -3.87
C ALA A 119 9.36 2.29 -2.49
N HIS A 120 9.17 0.98 -2.36
CA HIS A 120 9.32 0.23 -1.10
C HIS A 120 10.16 -1.04 -1.30
N PRO A 121 11.50 -0.90 -1.40
CA PRO A 121 12.40 -2.04 -1.57
C PRO A 121 12.20 -3.09 -0.48
N GLY A 122 12.10 -4.35 -0.88
CA GLY A 122 11.91 -5.49 0.03
C GLY A 122 10.45 -5.91 0.23
N VAL A 123 9.47 -5.03 -0.04
CA VAL A 123 8.04 -5.41 0.11
C VAL A 123 7.63 -6.45 -0.92
N ILE A 124 8.14 -6.37 -2.15
CA ILE A 124 8.03 -7.43 -3.15
C ILE A 124 9.37 -8.14 -3.22
N THR A 125 9.38 -9.43 -2.89
CA THR A 125 10.64 -10.21 -2.73
C THR A 125 11.14 -10.78 -4.05
N ASP A 126 10.24 -11.01 -5.01
CA ASP A 126 10.58 -11.40 -6.38
C ASP A 126 9.58 -10.78 -7.37
N LEU A 127 10.03 -9.72 -8.05
CA LEU A 127 9.22 -9.00 -9.03
C LEU A 127 8.94 -9.85 -10.28
N ALA A 128 9.93 -10.62 -10.75
CA ALA A 128 9.82 -11.39 -11.98
C ALA A 128 8.83 -12.54 -11.81
N GLN A 129 8.88 -13.23 -10.67
CA GLN A 129 7.90 -14.26 -10.31
C GLN A 129 6.48 -13.68 -10.28
N GLY A 130 6.28 -12.51 -9.66
CA GLY A 130 4.96 -11.89 -9.60
C GLY A 130 4.43 -11.44 -10.96
N GLU A 131 5.30 -10.92 -11.85
CA GLU A 131 4.91 -10.58 -13.22
C GLU A 131 4.48 -11.83 -14.01
N GLN A 132 5.19 -12.96 -13.83
CA GLN A 132 4.80 -14.24 -14.43
C GLN A 132 3.45 -14.75 -13.89
N ALA A 133 3.21 -14.63 -12.58
CA ALA A 133 1.95 -15.04 -11.96
C ALA A 133 0.75 -14.27 -12.52
N ILE A 134 0.92 -12.97 -12.83
CA ILE A 134 -0.09 -12.18 -13.54
C ILE A 134 -0.35 -12.76 -14.94
N ASP A 135 0.70 -12.99 -15.73
CA ASP A 135 0.54 -13.52 -17.09
C ASP A 135 -0.22 -14.84 -17.10
N ASP A 136 0.16 -15.76 -16.21
CA ASP A 136 -0.48 -17.07 -16.09
C ASP A 136 -1.95 -16.95 -15.71
N ARG A 137 -2.26 -16.04 -14.76
CA ARG A 137 -3.63 -15.81 -14.30
C ARG A 137 -4.52 -15.23 -15.39
N PHE A 138 -4.06 -14.20 -16.10
CA PHE A 138 -4.83 -13.59 -17.17
C PHE A 138 -4.96 -14.53 -18.38
N ALA A 139 -3.91 -15.28 -18.72
CA ALA A 139 -4.00 -16.31 -19.75
C ALA A 139 -4.99 -17.43 -19.38
N ALA A 140 -5.03 -17.85 -18.11
CA ALA A 140 -6.01 -18.82 -17.63
C ALA A 140 -7.45 -18.28 -17.70
N ALA A 141 -7.65 -17.02 -17.31
CA ALA A 141 -8.97 -16.37 -17.37
C ALA A 141 -9.50 -16.26 -18.81
N LEU A 142 -8.62 -15.94 -19.78
CA LEU A 142 -8.98 -15.89 -21.20
C LEU A 142 -9.30 -17.27 -21.79
N ARG A 143 -8.66 -18.35 -21.31
CA ARG A 143 -8.95 -19.72 -21.78
C ARG A 143 -10.24 -20.31 -21.19
N ALA A 144 -10.71 -19.78 -20.06
CA ALA A 144 -11.89 -20.27 -19.35
C ALA A 144 -13.21 -19.67 -19.87
N ARG A 145 -13.15 -18.73 -20.81
CA ARG A 145 -14.28 -18.09 -21.49
C ARG A 145 -14.46 -18.69 -22.88
#